data_AF-A0A938ZPB4-F1
#
_entry.id   AF-A0A938ZPB4-F1
#
_cell.length_a   1.000
_cell.length_b   1.000
_cell.length_c   1.000
_cell.angle_alpha   90.00
_cell.angle_beta   90.00
_cell.angle_gamma   90.00
#
_symmetry.space_group_name_H-M   'P 1'
#
loop_
_entity.id
_entity.type
_entity.pdbx_description
1 polymer ?
#
loop_
_entity_poly.entity_id
_entity_poly.type
_entity_poly.pdbx_seq_one_letter_code
_entity_poly.pdbx_strand_id
1 'polypeptide(L)'
;MPAQDKTRRLPSQSISQDINSLHGLQTISTYNTTRTDASVEKLQEAYQTMLAQQQSETEKLTLYRSAADAARLAEWEFHNAVLAMKEVIRGQYGSDSDQAQAVGLKKKSERKRPNRKKSVAIAS
;
A
#
# COMPACT_ATOMS: atom_id res chain seq x y z
N MET A 1 -33.10 4.04 20.02
CA MET A 1 -31.67 4.24 19.71
C MET A 1 -31.42 3.76 18.29
N PRO A 2 -30.81 4.56 17.41
CA PRO A 2 -30.49 4.11 16.05
C PRO A 2 -29.49 2.95 16.10
N ALA A 3 -29.57 2.06 15.09
CA ALA A 3 -28.67 0.92 14.97
C ALA A 3 -27.21 1.38 14.80
N GLN A 4 -26.31 0.75 15.54
CA GLN A 4 -24.88 1.07 15.50
C GLN A 4 -24.24 0.45 14.25
N ASP A 5 -23.63 1.29 13.41
CA ASP A 5 -22.89 0.85 12.22
C ASP A 5 -21.50 0.34 12.63
N LYS A 6 -21.31 -0.98 12.57
CA LYS A 6 -20.06 -1.67 12.93
C LYS A 6 -19.10 -1.86 11.75
N THR A 7 -19.46 -1.40 10.55
CA THR A 7 -18.59 -1.53 9.38
C THR A 7 -17.42 -0.54 9.41
N ARG A 8 -17.59 0.56 10.15
CA ARG A 8 -16.60 1.62 10.30
C ARG A 8 -15.89 1.52 11.64
N ARG A 9 -14.61 1.94 11.64
CA ARG A 9 -13.84 2.09 12.87
C ARG A 9 -14.48 3.15 13.76
N LEU A 10 -14.49 2.89 15.07
CA LEU A 10 -14.88 3.88 16.05
C LEU A 10 -13.96 5.12 15.95
N PRO A 11 -14.50 6.34 16.12
CA PRO A 11 -13.69 7.54 16.19
C PRO A 11 -12.66 7.45 17.33
N SER A 12 -11.45 7.94 17.08
CA SER A 12 -10.38 7.97 18.11
C SER A 12 -10.82 8.71 19.36
N GLN A 13 -11.60 9.79 19.21
CA GLN A 13 -12.14 10.56 20.34
C GLN A 13 -13.04 9.71 21.24
N SER A 14 -13.89 8.87 20.67
CA SER A 14 -14.79 7.99 21.43
C SER A 14 -13.99 6.95 22.21
N ILE A 15 -13.01 6.30 21.56
CA ILE A 15 -12.13 5.34 22.24
C ILE A 15 -11.38 6.00 23.40
N SER A 16 -10.84 7.20 23.22
CA SER A 16 -10.16 7.93 24.28
C SER A 16 -11.10 8.28 25.45
N GLN A 17 -12.34 8.66 25.15
CA GLN A 17 -13.36 8.90 26.18
C GLN A 17 -13.68 7.62 26.96
N ASP A 18 -13.87 6.50 26.26
CA ASP A 18 -14.16 5.19 26.88
C ASP A 18 -13.01 4.73 27.78
N ILE A 19 -11.77 4.92 27.34
CA ILE A 19 -10.56 4.63 28.14
C ILE A 19 -10.53 5.50 29.40
N ASN A 20 -10.79 6.80 29.27
CA ASN A 20 -10.85 7.70 30.43
C ASN A 20 -11.96 7.32 31.40
N SER A 21 -13.13 6.90 30.89
CA SER A 21 -14.23 6.40 31.73
C SER A 21 -13.85 5.10 32.45
N LEU A 22 -13.14 4.18 31.80
CA LEU A 22 -12.64 2.95 32.42
C LEU A 22 -11.62 3.26 33.53
N HIS A 23 -10.69 4.20 33.31
CA HIS A 23 -9.76 4.64 34.34
C HIS A 23 -10.47 5.34 35.50
N GLY A 24 -11.47 6.17 35.20
CA GLY A 24 -12.32 6.79 36.22
C GLY A 24 -13.04 5.75 37.09
N LEU A 25 -13.51 4.65 36.50
CA LEU A 25 -14.17 3.56 37.24
C LEU A 25 -13.26 2.94 38.31
N GLN A 26 -11.95 2.88 38.08
CA GLN A 26 -10.99 2.34 39.04
C GLN A 26 -10.94 3.14 40.35
N THR A 27 -11.39 4.40 40.33
CA THR A 27 -11.47 5.24 41.55
C THR A 27 -12.68 4.91 42.42
N ILE A 28 -13.68 4.22 41.87
CA ILE A 28 -14.93 3.88 42.55
C ILE A 28 -14.81 2.47 43.16
N SER A 29 -14.31 2.38 44.39
CA SER A 29 -14.11 1.11 45.10
C SER A 29 -15.40 0.36 45.42
N THR A 30 -16.55 1.05 45.41
CA THR A 30 -17.87 0.49 45.75
C THR A 30 -18.69 0.06 44.55
N TYR A 31 -18.13 0.10 43.33
CA TYR A 31 -18.86 -0.25 42.12
C TYR A 31 -19.13 -1.75 42.06
N ASN A 32 -20.41 -2.12 42.12
CA ASN A 32 -20.88 -3.49 41.94
C ASN A 32 -22.12 -3.47 41.04
N THR A 33 -22.20 -4.41 40.09
CA THR A 33 -23.38 -4.54 39.22
C THR A 33 -23.77 -6.00 39.07
N THR A 34 -25.06 -6.25 38.90
CA THR A 34 -25.61 -7.57 38.57
C THR A 34 -25.45 -7.93 37.08
N ARG A 35 -25.09 -6.97 36.24
CA ARG A 35 -24.94 -7.14 34.79
C ARG A 35 -23.52 -7.66 34.50
N THR A 36 -23.42 -8.89 34.03
CA THR A 36 -22.12 -9.56 33.83
C THR A 36 -21.23 -8.84 32.81
N ASP A 37 -21.83 -8.24 31.78
CA ASP A 37 -21.15 -7.47 30.74
C ASP A 37 -20.62 -6.10 31.22
N ALA A 38 -21.16 -5.56 32.31
CA ALA A 38 -20.72 -4.31 32.94
C ALA A 38 -19.80 -4.55 34.14
N SER A 39 -19.40 -5.79 34.39
CA SER A 39 -18.44 -6.09 35.45
C SER A 39 -17.07 -5.49 35.14
N VAL A 40 -16.35 -5.11 36.19
CA VAL A 40 -14.99 -4.53 36.07
C VAL A 40 -14.06 -5.49 35.32
N GLU A 41 -14.16 -6.78 35.63
CA GLU A 41 -13.36 -7.83 34.98
C GLU A 41 -13.65 -7.90 33.47
N LYS A 42 -14.91 -7.88 33.04
CA LYS A 42 -15.26 -7.92 31.62
C LYS A 42 -14.85 -6.66 30.87
N LEU A 43 -14.95 -5.49 31.50
CA LEU A 43 -14.48 -4.24 30.90
C LEU A 43 -12.96 -4.23 30.73
N GLN A 44 -12.22 -4.76 31.71
CA GLN A 44 -10.76 -4.92 31.62
C GLN A 44 -10.37 -5.94 30.55
N GLU A 45 -11.04 -7.09 30.49
CA GLU A 45 -10.82 -8.11 29.46
C GLU A 45 -11.07 -7.55 28.05
N ALA A 46 -12.16 -6.80 27.87
CA ALA A 46 -12.48 -6.14 26.60
C ALA A 46 -11.41 -5.10 26.21
N TYR A 47 -10.93 -4.31 27.17
CA TYR A 47 -9.87 -3.34 26.95
C TYR A 47 -8.55 -4.01 26.53
N GLN A 48 -8.13 -5.08 27.23
CA GLN A 48 -6.92 -5.82 26.86
C GLN A 48 -7.05 -6.50 25.49
N THR A 49 -8.22 -7.06 25.20
CA THR A 49 -8.50 -7.65 23.88
C THR A 49 -8.42 -6.60 22.79
N MET A 50 -8.98 -5.41 23.00
CA MET A 50 -8.89 -4.30 22.04
C MET A 50 -7.43 -3.95 21.75
N LEU A 51 -6.59 -3.78 22.78
CA LEU A 51 -5.18 -3.46 22.60
C LEU A 51 -4.42 -4.56 21.84
N ALA A 52 -4.63 -5.82 22.22
CA ALA A 52 -3.99 -6.96 21.56
C ALA A 52 -4.35 -7.04 20.07
N GLN A 53 -5.62 -6.79 19.71
CA GLN A 53 -6.05 -6.80 18.32
C GLN A 53 -5.50 -5.61 17.53
N GLN A 54 -5.46 -4.41 18.12
CA GLN A 54 -4.85 -3.23 17.48
C GLN A 54 -3.34 -3.41 17.25
N GLN A 55 -2.66 -4.06 18.18
CA GLN A 55 -1.26 -4.42 18.02
C GLN A 55 -1.07 -5.41 16.87
N SER A 56 -1.85 -6.50 16.84
CA SER A 56 -1.79 -7.50 15.77
C SER A 56 -2.10 -6.90 14.38
N GLU A 57 -3.05 -5.99 14.30
CA GLU A 57 -3.36 -5.23 13.08
C GLU A 57 -2.13 -4.46 12.59
N THR A 58 -1.47 -3.73 13.49
CA THR A 58 -0.29 -2.93 13.17
C THR A 58 0.87 -3.80 12.71
N GLU A 59 1.14 -4.91 13.39
CA GLU A 59 2.18 -5.88 13.02
C GLU A 59 1.94 -6.47 11.63
N LYS A 60 0.70 -6.87 11.31
CA LYS A 60 0.37 -7.39 9.98
C LYS A 60 0.51 -6.34 8.89
N LEU A 61 0.15 -5.10 9.21
CA LEU A 61 0.23 -4.00 8.27
C LEU A 61 1.70 -3.66 7.94
N THR A 62 2.59 -3.67 8.93
CA THR A 62 4.03 -3.47 8.69
C THR A 62 4.64 -4.61 7.87
N LEU A 63 4.28 -5.86 8.18
CA LEU A 63 4.71 -7.02 7.40
C LEU A 63 4.22 -6.95 5.95
N TYR A 64 2.95 -6.60 5.74
CA TYR A 64 2.39 -6.40 4.41
C TYR A 64 3.13 -5.32 3.63
N ARG A 65 3.40 -4.16 4.27
CA ARG A 65 4.18 -3.07 3.65
C ARG A 65 5.56 -3.54 3.23
N SER A 66 6.28 -4.24 4.12
CA SER A 66 7.60 -4.81 3.82
C SER A 66 7.56 -5.78 2.63
N ALA A 67 6.57 -6.68 2.59
CA ALA A 67 6.41 -7.62 1.48
C ALA A 67 6.07 -6.90 0.16
N ALA A 68 5.20 -5.89 0.21
CA ALA A 68 4.84 -5.09 -0.96
C ALA A 68 6.03 -4.30 -1.52
N ASP A 69 6.90 -3.77 -0.65
CA ASP A 69 8.11 -3.07 -1.07
C ASP A 69 9.14 -4.03 -1.69
N ALA A 70 9.31 -5.22 -1.12
CA ALA A 70 10.16 -6.27 -1.68
C ALA A 70 9.68 -6.71 -3.08
N ALA A 71 8.36 -6.91 -3.25
CA ALA A 71 7.78 -7.23 -4.55
C ALA A 71 8.06 -6.13 -5.59
N ARG A 72 7.87 -4.86 -5.21
CA ARG A 72 8.14 -3.72 -6.09
C ARG A 72 9.59 -3.65 -6.53
N LEU A 73 10.54 -3.91 -5.62
CA LEU A 73 11.97 -3.94 -5.96
C LEU A 73 12.26 -5.06 -6.97
N ALA A 74 11.74 -6.26 -6.75
CA ALA A 74 11.91 -7.39 -7.66
C ALA A 74 11.29 -7.12 -9.05
N GLU A 75 10.14 -6.44 -9.11
CA GLU A 75 9.52 -6.01 -10.37
C GLU A 75 10.44 -5.06 -11.16
N TRP A 76 11.06 -4.08 -10.47
CA TRP A 76 11.99 -3.15 -11.10
C TRP A 76 13.26 -3.84 -11.59
N GLU A 77 13.83 -4.74 -10.80
CA GLU A 77 15.00 -5.53 -11.20
C GLU A 77 14.70 -6.37 -12.44
N PHE A 78 13.56 -7.05 -12.47
CA PHE A 78 13.11 -7.81 -13.62
C PHE A 78 12.91 -6.91 -14.85
N HIS A 79 12.25 -5.76 -14.69
CA HIS A 79 12.06 -4.81 -15.78
C HIS A 79 13.39 -4.34 -16.38
N ASN A 80 14.35 -3.98 -15.52
CA ASN A 80 15.67 -3.54 -15.93
C ASN A 80 16.45 -4.64 -16.65
N ALA A 81 16.37 -5.89 -16.17
CA ALA A 81 16.98 -7.04 -16.84
C ALA A 81 16.38 -7.26 -18.23
N VAL A 82 15.05 -7.13 -18.38
CA VAL A 82 14.37 -7.23 -19.68
C VAL A 82 14.78 -6.09 -20.62
N LEU A 83 14.95 -4.87 -20.11
CA LEU A 83 15.47 -3.76 -20.92
C LEU A 83 16.89 -4.04 -21.40
N ALA A 84 17.79 -4.46 -20.50
CA ALA A 84 19.16 -4.82 -20.85
C ALA A 84 19.21 -5.94 -21.91
N MET A 85 18.38 -6.98 -21.77
CA MET A 85 18.23 -8.04 -22.78
C MET A 85 17.83 -7.47 -24.14
N LYS A 86 16.82 -6.59 -24.20
CA LYS A 86 16.37 -5.96 -25.45
C LYS A 86 17.49 -5.12 -26.08
N GLU A 87 18.30 -4.44 -25.28
CA GLU A 87 19.44 -3.67 -25.76
C GLU A 87 20.54 -4.56 -26.34
N VAL A 88 20.88 -5.66 -25.68
CA VAL A 88 21.85 -6.64 -26.19
C VAL A 88 21.38 -7.22 -27.52
N ILE A 89 20.11 -7.62 -27.64
CA ILE A 89 19.54 -8.14 -28.89
C ILE A 89 19.63 -7.09 -30.00
N ARG A 90 19.29 -5.83 -29.69
CA ARG A 90 19.42 -4.71 -30.64
C ARG A 90 20.87 -4.47 -31.07
N GLY A 91 21.83 -4.62 -30.15
CA GLY A 91 23.26 -4.48 -30.42
C GLY A 91 23.83 -5.63 -31.26
N GLN A 92 23.44 -6.87 -30.97
CA GLN A 92 23.96 -8.07 -31.62
C GLN A 92 23.39 -8.30 -33.03
N TYR A 93 22.08 -8.14 -33.21
CA TYR A 93 21.41 -8.41 -34.49
C TYR A 93 21.16 -7.14 -35.32
N GLY A 94 21.30 -5.96 -34.70
CA GLY A 94 21.05 -4.68 -35.35
C GLY A 94 19.59 -4.24 -35.29
N SER A 95 19.38 -2.93 -35.48
CA SER A 95 18.09 -2.26 -35.26
C SER A 95 16.98 -2.52 -36.29
N ASP A 96 17.29 -3.24 -37.37
CA ASP A 96 16.35 -3.55 -38.47
C ASP A 96 16.08 -5.06 -38.61
N SER A 97 16.50 -5.85 -37.63
CA SER A 97 16.44 -7.30 -37.63
C SER A 97 15.10 -7.85 -37.16
N ASP A 98 14.75 -9.07 -37.61
CA ASP A 98 13.56 -9.80 -37.16
C ASP A 98 13.64 -10.16 -35.67
N GLN A 99 14.85 -10.42 -35.17
CA GLN A 99 15.13 -10.75 -33.77
C GLN A 99 14.80 -9.57 -32.83
N ALA A 100 15.14 -8.34 -33.22
CA ALA A 100 14.73 -7.15 -32.49
C ALA A 100 13.20 -6.97 -32.51
N GLN A 101 12.56 -7.29 -33.64
CA GLN A 101 11.09 -7.25 -33.77
C GLN A 101 10.40 -8.27 -32.87
N ALA A 102 10.96 -9.48 -32.75
CA ALA A 102 10.43 -10.54 -31.91
C ALA A 102 10.36 -10.16 -30.42
N VAL A 103 11.29 -9.34 -29.93
CA VAL A 103 11.28 -8.82 -28.54
C VAL A 103 10.49 -7.51 -28.37
N GLY A 104 9.67 -7.17 -29.35
CA GLY A 104 8.74 -6.04 -29.33
C GLY A 104 9.35 -4.69 -29.72
N LEU A 105 10.56 -4.66 -30.31
CA LEU A 105 11.12 -3.42 -30.86
C LEU A 105 10.69 -3.24 -32.31
N LYS A 106 10.18 -2.07 -32.68
CA LYS A 106 9.84 -1.79 -34.09
C LYS A 106 11.10 -1.75 -34.96
N LYS A 107 11.09 -2.38 -36.14
CA LYS A 107 12.18 -2.29 -37.13
C LYS A 107 12.46 -0.85 -37.57
N LYS A 108 13.71 -0.55 -37.92
CA LYS A 108 14.11 0.80 -38.36
C LYS A 108 13.47 1.17 -39.70
N SER A 109 13.36 0.22 -40.63
CA SER A 109 12.70 0.37 -41.93
C SER A 109 11.22 0.73 -41.81
N GLU A 110 10.52 0.19 -40.81
CA GLU A 110 9.10 0.44 -40.54
C GLU A 110 8.85 1.76 -39.77
N ARG A 111 9.89 2.45 -39.30
CA ARG A 111 9.74 3.73 -38.59
C ARG A 111 9.52 4.86 -39.59
N LYS A 112 8.49 5.67 -39.34
CA LYS A 112 8.26 6.91 -40.10
C LYS A 112 9.48 7.82 -39.96
N ARG A 113 10.07 8.25 -41.08
CA ARG A 113 11.22 9.15 -41.08
C ARG A 113 10.84 10.47 -40.38
N PRO A 114 11.68 11.01 -39.47
CA PRO A 114 11.44 12.32 -38.88
C PRO A 114 11.38 13.36 -39.99
N ASN A 115 10.32 14.18 -39.99
CA ASN A 115 10.20 15.26 -40.95
C ASN A 115 11.00 16.46 -40.43
N ARG A 116 12.16 16.77 -41.03
CA ARG A 116 12.98 17.91 -40.62
C ARG A 116 12.25 19.18 -41.00
N LYS A 117 11.72 19.92 -40.02
CA LYS A 117 11.20 21.28 -40.27
C LYS A 117 12.35 22.12 -40.81
N LYS A 118 12.20 22.67 -42.02
CA LYS A 118 13.16 23.64 -42.57
C LYS A 118 13.16 24.84 -41.63
N SER A 119 14.31 25.16 -41.03
CA SER A 119 14.50 26.42 -40.31
C SER A 119 14.29 27.53 -41.34
N VAL A 120 13.19 28.27 -41.21
CA VAL A 120 12.96 29.47 -42.02
C VAL A 120 14.05 30.45 -41.63
N ALA A 121 15.00 30.69 -42.53
CA ALA A 121 15.96 31.76 -42.38
C ALA A 121 15.17 33.06 -42.28
N ILE A 122 15.24 33.72 -41.12
CA ILE A 122 14.68 35.05 -40.91
C ILE A 122 15.60 35.99 -41.69
N ALA A 123 15.19 36.38 -42.90
CA ALA A 123 15.83 37.45 -43.64
C ALA A 123 15.53 38.78 -42.92
N SER A 124 16.59 39.50 -42.55
CA SER A 124 16.57 40.87 -42.03
C SER A 124 16.48 41.88 -43.17
#